data_AF-A0A388L154-F1
#
_entry.id   AF-A0A388L154-F1
#
_cell.length_a   1.000
_cell.length_b   1.000
_cell.length_c   1.000
_cell.angle_alpha   90.00
_cell.angle_beta   90.00
_cell.angle_gamma   90.00
#
_symmetry.space_group_name_H-M   'P 1'
#
loop_
_entity.id
_entity.type
_entity.pdbx_description
1 polymer ?
#
loop_
_entity_poly.entity_id
_entity_poly.type
_entity_poly.pdbx_seq_one_letter_code
_entity_poly.pdbx_strand_id
1 'polypeptide(L)'
;MSDVVLVVREWVGGKEVVVKETRHEKGKELHRDMEWGPNVELRESRTYYSLVDGLIAMQIVGGLGYDGENNLIKVVLFVRKLSAIVPDTWQMPARDVVGDVVRFLVSALAEEHMGAMHGNASYMAHMEPPLRERGYLHGAVRTWSPEDDIRAVTRRW
;
A
#
# COMPACT_ATOMS: atom_id res chain seq x y z
N MET A 1 12.34 -18.42 -12.79
CA MET A 1 11.13 -17.62 -12.43
C MET A 1 11.65 -16.26 -12.04
N SER A 2 11.11 -15.15 -12.56
CA SER A 2 11.61 -13.84 -12.14
C SER A 2 11.23 -13.58 -10.68
N ASP A 3 12.19 -13.19 -9.86
CA ASP A 3 11.99 -12.82 -8.45
C ASP A 3 11.25 -11.48 -8.27
N VAL A 4 10.70 -10.95 -9.36
CA VAL A 4 10.00 -9.67 -9.44
C VAL A 4 8.67 -9.87 -10.16
N VAL A 5 7.58 -9.43 -9.55
CA VAL A 5 6.21 -9.58 -10.07
C VAL A 5 5.52 -8.22 -10.15
N LEU A 6 4.84 -7.95 -11.27
CA LEU A 6 4.01 -6.76 -11.44
C LEU A 6 2.75 -6.89 -10.57
N VAL A 7 2.49 -5.91 -9.71
CA VAL A 7 1.32 -5.88 -8.83
C VAL A 7 0.33 -4.80 -9.28
N VAL A 8 0.84 -3.62 -9.63
CA VAL A 8 0.02 -2.47 -10.06
C VAL A 8 0.64 -1.84 -11.30
N ARG A 9 -0.19 -1.41 -12.25
CA ARG A 9 0.19 -0.52 -13.34
C ARG A 9 -0.94 0.46 -13.62
N GLU A 10 -0.72 1.74 -13.31
CA GLU A 10 -1.76 2.76 -13.34
C GLU A 10 -1.25 4.12 -13.84
N TRP A 11 -2.17 4.99 -14.24
CA TRP A 11 -1.86 6.38 -14.61
C TRP A 11 -2.29 7.35 -13.51
N VAL A 12 -1.32 8.05 -12.91
CA VAL A 12 -1.54 8.95 -11.77
C VAL A 12 -0.97 10.32 -12.07
N GLY A 13 -1.85 11.32 -12.14
CA GLY A 13 -1.42 12.72 -12.36
C GLY A 13 -0.61 12.92 -13.65
N GLY A 14 -0.91 12.16 -14.71
CA GLY A 14 -0.20 12.22 -15.99
C GLY A 14 1.11 11.44 -16.03
N LYS A 15 1.45 10.69 -14.98
CA LYS A 15 2.63 9.83 -14.90
C LYS A 15 2.25 8.37 -14.86
N GLU A 16 3.08 7.52 -15.43
CA GLU A 16 2.93 6.07 -15.28
C GLU A 16 3.45 5.66 -13.91
N VAL A 17 2.63 4.94 -13.15
CA VAL A 17 2.99 4.34 -11.86
C VAL A 17 2.96 2.83 -12.00
N VAL A 18 4.06 2.20 -11.61
CA VAL A 18 4.19 0.74 -11.60
C VAL A 18 4.61 0.31 -10.21
N VAL A 19 3.95 -0.70 -9.63
CA VAL A 19 4.38 -1.33 -8.37
C VAL A 19 4.78 -2.77 -8.65
N LYS A 20 5.97 -3.16 -8.19
CA LYS A 20 6.51 -4.51 -8.33
C LYS A 20 6.84 -5.09 -6.98
N GLU A 21 6.48 -6.35 -6.76
CA GLU A 21 6.90 -7.14 -5.60
C GLU A 21 8.26 -7.79 -5.86
N THR A 22 9.17 -7.74 -4.88
CA THR A 22 10.45 -8.46 -4.87
C THR A 22 10.36 -9.72 -4.01
N ARG A 23 9.95 -10.84 -4.59
CA ARG A 23 9.64 -12.09 -3.86
C ARG A 23 10.82 -12.69 -3.09
N HIS A 24 12.04 -12.49 -3.58
CA HIS A 24 13.25 -12.93 -2.88
C HIS A 24 13.53 -12.16 -1.57
N GLU A 25 12.79 -11.08 -1.29
CA GLU A 25 12.86 -10.30 -0.05
C GLU A 25 11.72 -10.65 0.94
N LYS A 26 10.83 -11.55 0.56
CA LYS A 26 9.74 -12.02 1.42
C LYS A 26 10.28 -12.53 2.76
N GLY A 27 9.64 -12.12 3.85
CA GLY A 27 10.01 -12.44 5.23
C GLY A 27 11.19 -11.67 5.84
N LYS A 28 11.99 -10.91 5.06
CA LYS A 28 13.19 -10.24 5.58
C LYS A 28 12.91 -9.07 6.53
N GLU A 29 11.73 -8.47 6.43
CA GLU A 29 11.36 -7.24 7.14
C GLU A 29 10.36 -7.47 8.29
N LEU A 30 10.13 -8.74 8.68
CA LEU A 30 9.25 -9.11 9.80
C LEU A 30 9.72 -8.58 11.17
N HIS A 31 10.95 -8.10 11.27
CA HIS A 31 11.53 -7.53 12.49
C HIS A 31 11.00 -6.12 12.80
N ARG A 32 10.30 -5.48 11.86
CA ARG A 32 9.69 -4.16 12.06
C ARG A 32 8.52 -4.25 13.03
N ASP A 33 8.31 -3.18 13.79
CA ASP A 33 7.16 -3.07 14.68
C ASP A 33 5.88 -2.81 13.89
N MET A 34 5.21 -3.89 13.52
CA MET A 34 4.02 -3.88 12.67
C MET A 34 2.73 -3.69 13.47
N GLU A 35 2.78 -3.42 14.78
CA GLU A 35 1.61 -3.13 15.63
C GLU A 35 0.45 -4.15 15.44
N TRP A 36 0.77 -5.45 15.49
CA TRP A 36 -0.21 -6.49 15.22
C TRP A 36 -1.37 -6.49 16.22
N GLY A 37 -2.59 -6.67 15.71
CA GLY A 37 -3.77 -6.89 16.55
C GLY A 37 -3.77 -8.27 17.22
N PRO A 38 -4.56 -8.47 18.28
CA PRO A 38 -4.58 -9.72 19.06
C PRO A 38 -5.04 -10.94 18.25
N ASN A 39 -5.74 -10.73 17.15
CA ASN A 39 -6.29 -11.80 16.32
C ASN A 39 -5.34 -12.26 15.20
N VAL A 40 -4.13 -11.68 15.12
CA VAL A 40 -3.12 -12.05 14.11
C VAL A 40 -2.31 -13.24 14.61
N GLU A 41 -2.52 -14.40 13.99
CA GLU A 41 -1.84 -15.66 14.30
C GLU A 41 -0.68 -15.94 13.35
N LEU A 42 -0.85 -15.61 12.06
CA LEU A 42 0.19 -15.79 11.03
C LEU A 42 0.61 -14.45 10.44
N ARG A 43 1.90 -14.34 10.09
CA ARG A 43 2.52 -13.08 9.65
C ARG A 43 3.43 -13.33 8.47
N GLU A 44 3.34 -12.45 7.49
CA GLU A 44 4.23 -12.40 6.34
C GLU A 44 4.70 -10.97 6.13
N SER A 45 5.94 -10.77 5.66
CA SER A 45 6.38 -9.49 5.11
C SER A 45 6.66 -9.63 3.62
N ARG A 46 6.23 -8.64 2.83
CA ARG A 46 6.53 -8.51 1.41
C ARG A 46 7.18 -7.15 1.16
N THR A 47 8.07 -7.08 0.17
CA THR A 47 8.69 -5.83 -0.25
C THR A 47 8.25 -5.49 -1.65
N TYR A 48 7.91 -4.22 -1.85
CA TYR A 48 7.49 -3.65 -3.11
C TYR A 48 8.34 -2.45 -3.47
N TYR A 49 8.57 -2.26 -4.76
CA TYR A 49 9.16 -1.05 -5.31
C TYR A 49 8.15 -0.39 -6.25
N SER A 50 7.90 0.89 -6.00
CA SER A 50 7.15 1.73 -6.94
C SER A 50 8.10 2.43 -7.90
N LEU A 51 7.70 2.49 -9.16
CA LEU A 51 8.36 3.23 -10.21
C LEU A 51 7.39 4.32 -10.69
N VAL A 52 7.90 5.53 -10.87
CA VAL A 52 7.18 6.66 -11.47
C VAL A 52 7.93 7.03 -12.74
N ASP A 53 7.26 6.94 -13.88
CA ASP A 53 7.86 7.12 -15.22
C ASP A 53 9.15 6.29 -15.41
N GLY A 54 9.11 5.04 -14.91
CA GLY A 54 10.24 4.10 -15.01
C GLY A 54 11.37 4.31 -14.00
N LEU A 55 11.33 5.35 -13.15
CA LEU A 55 12.31 5.60 -12.10
C LEU A 55 11.84 5.08 -10.76
N ILE A 56 12.70 4.34 -10.04
CA ILE A 56 12.38 3.86 -8.69
C ILE A 56 12.11 5.06 -7.78
N ALA A 57 10.89 5.14 -7.26
CA ALA A 57 10.40 6.26 -6.48
C ALA A 57 10.37 5.94 -4.98
N MET A 58 9.86 4.77 -4.62
CA MET A 58 9.65 4.37 -3.22
C MET A 58 9.84 2.86 -3.03
N GLN A 59 10.30 2.48 -1.85
CA GLN A 59 10.20 1.13 -1.31
C GLN A 59 9.00 1.08 -0.36
N ILE A 60 8.19 0.04 -0.47
CA ILE A 60 7.06 -0.22 0.43
C ILE A 60 7.25 -1.60 1.03
N VAL A 61 7.36 -1.68 2.35
CA VAL A 61 7.37 -2.95 3.07
C VAL A 61 5.96 -3.18 3.61
N GLY A 62 5.32 -4.28 3.20
CA GLY A 62 4.00 -4.66 3.68
C GLY A 62 4.07 -5.87 4.60
N GLY A 63 3.67 -5.69 5.86
CA GLY A 63 3.29 -6.77 6.75
C GLY A 63 1.84 -7.19 6.47
N LEU A 64 1.62 -8.49 6.25
CA LEU A 64 0.31 -9.11 6.11
C LEU A 64 0.08 -10.02 7.31
N GLY A 65 -1.01 -9.76 8.04
CA GLY A 65 -1.43 -10.52 9.21
C GLY A 65 -2.71 -11.28 8.93
N TYR A 66 -2.73 -12.55 9.31
CA TYR A 66 -3.83 -13.49 9.09
C TYR A 66 -4.35 -14.07 10.40
N ASP A 67 -5.63 -14.43 10.43
CA ASP A 67 -6.24 -15.18 11.54
C ASP A 67 -5.93 -16.69 11.47
N GLY A 68 -6.45 -17.47 12.43
CA GLY A 68 -6.27 -18.91 12.48
C GLY A 68 -6.92 -19.70 11.33
N GLU A 69 -7.81 -19.06 10.57
CA GLU A 69 -8.41 -19.62 9.34
C GLU A 69 -7.65 -19.19 8.07
N ASN A 70 -6.51 -18.51 8.24
CA ASN A 70 -5.68 -17.99 7.17
C ASN A 70 -6.38 -16.92 6.31
N ASN A 71 -7.35 -16.19 6.89
CA ASN A 71 -7.93 -15.01 6.26
C ASN A 71 -7.09 -13.77 6.55
N LEU A 72 -6.88 -12.92 5.55
CA LEU A 72 -6.22 -11.63 5.75
C LEU A 72 -7.07 -10.73 6.67
N ILE A 73 -6.47 -10.23 7.75
CA ILE A 73 -7.16 -9.36 8.72
C ILE A 73 -6.47 -8.01 8.95
N LYS A 74 -5.16 -7.92 8.67
CA LYS A 74 -4.38 -6.71 8.91
C LYS A 74 -3.29 -6.53 7.85
N VAL A 75 -3.18 -5.33 7.32
CA VAL A 75 -2.06 -4.91 6.45
C VAL A 75 -1.36 -3.71 7.11
N VAL A 76 -0.05 -3.77 7.27
CA VAL A 76 0.75 -2.65 7.77
C VAL A 76 1.84 -2.32 6.76
N LEU A 77 1.85 -1.08 6.28
CA LEU A 77 2.76 -0.63 5.23
C LEU A 77 3.76 0.36 5.80
N PHE A 78 5.04 0.17 5.53
CA PHE A 78 6.09 1.16 5.73
C PHE A 78 6.52 1.70 4.37
N VAL A 79 6.34 3.00 4.16
CA VAL A 79 6.62 3.66 2.89
C VAL A 79 7.86 4.51 3.02
N ARG A 80 8.91 4.14 2.29
CA ARG A 80 10.19 4.86 2.23
C ARG A 80 10.36 5.50 0.86
N LYS A 81 10.57 6.81 0.84
CA LYS A 81 10.99 7.52 -0.37
C LYS A 81 12.42 7.16 -0.74
N LEU A 82 12.67 6.94 -2.03
CA LEU A 82 14.00 6.64 -2.60
C LEU A 82 14.46 7.68 -3.61
N SER A 83 13.55 8.48 -4.17
CA SER A 83 13.87 9.47 -5.21
C SER A 83 13.07 10.75 -5.05
N ALA A 84 13.67 11.88 -5.42
CA ALA A 84 13.04 13.21 -5.41
C ALA A 84 11.87 13.37 -6.39
N ILE A 85 11.61 12.37 -7.26
CA ILE A 85 10.47 12.40 -8.20
C ILE A 85 9.10 12.46 -7.50
N VAL A 86 9.02 11.96 -6.26
CA VAL A 86 7.84 12.12 -5.39
C VAL A 86 8.09 13.20 -4.34
N PRO A 87 7.10 14.06 -4.05
CA PRO A 87 7.26 15.12 -3.06
C PRO A 87 7.26 14.56 -1.62
N ASP A 88 7.96 15.24 -0.71
CA ASP A 88 8.00 14.86 0.71
C ASP A 88 6.63 15.02 1.39
N THR A 89 5.98 16.15 1.16
CA THR A 89 4.64 16.48 1.67
C THR A 89 3.60 16.44 0.56
N TRP A 90 2.34 16.25 0.94
CA TRP A 90 1.23 16.41 0.01
C TRP A 90 0.84 17.89 -0.09
N GLN A 91 1.12 18.51 -1.24
CA GLN A 91 0.77 19.91 -1.50
C GLN A 91 -0.62 20.00 -2.15
N MET A 92 -1.67 20.12 -1.34
CA MET A 92 -3.01 20.42 -1.86
C MET A 92 -3.01 21.72 -2.68
N PRO A 93 -3.72 21.79 -3.81
CA PRO A 93 -4.72 20.84 -4.31
C PRO A 93 -4.18 19.76 -5.26
N ALA A 94 -2.86 19.59 -5.37
CA ALA A 94 -2.28 18.58 -6.27
C ALA A 94 -2.70 17.16 -5.86
N ARG A 95 -2.72 16.24 -6.83
CA ARG A 95 -3.03 14.83 -6.56
C ARG A 95 -1.90 14.19 -5.73
N ASP A 96 -2.26 13.47 -4.66
CA ASP A 96 -1.27 12.81 -3.80
C ASP A 96 -0.77 11.51 -4.44
N VAL A 97 0.27 11.58 -5.27
CA VAL A 97 0.85 10.41 -5.96
C VAL A 97 1.29 9.33 -4.97
N VAL A 98 1.89 9.69 -3.84
CA VAL A 98 2.33 8.73 -2.81
C VAL A 98 1.12 8.03 -2.21
N GLY A 99 0.10 8.80 -1.84
CA GLY A 99 -1.14 8.25 -1.29
C GLY A 99 -1.87 7.34 -2.26
N ASP A 100 -1.91 7.70 -3.54
CA ASP A 100 -2.55 6.89 -4.58
C ASP A 100 -1.80 5.57 -4.81
N VAL A 101 -0.47 5.59 -4.88
CA VAL A 101 0.34 4.36 -5.00
C VAL A 101 0.04 3.40 -3.85
N VAL A 102 -0.06 3.92 -2.62
CA VAL A 102 -0.40 3.13 -1.43
C VAL A 102 -1.81 2.55 -1.56
N ARG A 103 -2.80 3.35 -1.98
CA ARG A 103 -4.19 2.88 -2.14
C ARG A 103 -4.32 1.84 -3.26
N PHE A 104 -3.60 1.99 -4.37
CA PHE A 104 -3.57 0.97 -5.42
C PHE A 104 -2.94 -0.34 -4.94
N LEU A 105 -1.87 -0.27 -4.15
CA LEU A 105 -1.27 -1.49 -3.58
C LEU A 105 -2.26 -2.18 -2.61
N VAL A 106 -2.94 -1.42 -1.76
CA VAL A 106 -3.98 -1.98 -0.87
C VAL A 106 -5.14 -2.58 -1.67
N SER A 107 -5.55 -1.94 -2.76
CA SER A 107 -6.57 -2.47 -3.66
C SER A 107 -6.15 -3.81 -4.27
N ALA A 108 -4.92 -3.89 -4.79
CA ALA A 108 -4.38 -5.13 -5.35
C ALA A 108 -4.29 -6.25 -4.30
N LEU A 109 -3.92 -5.92 -3.06
CA LEU A 109 -3.95 -6.88 -1.94
C LEU A 109 -5.38 -7.34 -1.62
N ALA A 110 -6.37 -6.45 -1.67
CA ALA A 110 -7.76 -6.80 -1.48
C ALA A 110 -8.27 -7.76 -2.57
N GLU A 111 -7.87 -7.52 -3.83
CA GLU A 111 -8.20 -8.40 -4.96
C GLU A 111 -7.54 -9.77 -4.82
N GLU A 112 -6.26 -9.80 -4.47
CA GLU A 112 -5.51 -11.04 -4.21
C GLU A 112 -6.19 -11.90 -3.13
N HIS A 113 -6.78 -11.27 -2.11
CA HIS A 113 -7.36 -11.95 -0.96
C HIS A 113 -8.90 -11.99 -0.99
N MET A 114 -9.55 -11.69 -2.11
CA MET A 114 -11.02 -11.57 -2.18
C MET A 114 -11.77 -12.81 -1.66
N GLY A 115 -11.19 -14.01 -1.81
CA GLY A 115 -11.76 -15.27 -1.30
C GLY A 115 -11.29 -15.70 0.10
N ALA A 116 -10.33 -14.99 0.70
CA ALA A 116 -9.69 -15.32 1.98
C ALA A 116 -9.32 -14.04 2.73
N MET A 117 -10.27 -13.13 2.87
CA MET A 117 -10.14 -11.86 3.59
C MET A 117 -11.29 -11.72 4.57
N HIS A 118 -10.95 -11.41 5.82
CA HIS A 118 -11.95 -11.19 6.85
C HIS A 118 -12.72 -9.90 6.57
N GLY A 119 -14.04 -9.87 6.83
CA GLY A 119 -14.89 -8.72 6.48
C GLY A 119 -14.50 -7.38 7.13
N ASN A 120 -13.72 -7.44 8.22
CA ASN A 120 -13.19 -6.28 8.94
C ASN A 120 -11.67 -6.09 8.72
N ALA A 121 -11.11 -6.62 7.63
CA ALA A 121 -9.69 -6.44 7.32
C ALA A 121 -9.33 -4.95 7.25
N SER A 122 -8.24 -4.56 7.90
CA SER A 122 -7.83 -3.16 8.00
C SER A 122 -6.39 -2.95 7.56
N TYR A 123 -6.08 -1.74 7.11
CA TYR A 123 -4.72 -1.33 6.81
C TYR A 123 -4.30 -0.05 7.53
N MET A 124 -3.00 0.11 7.70
CA MET A 124 -2.35 1.34 8.14
C MET A 124 -1.05 1.52 7.35
N ALA A 125 -0.77 2.75 6.90
CA ALA A 125 0.50 3.08 6.26
C ALA A 125 1.29 4.10 7.09
N HIS A 126 2.52 3.74 7.43
CA HIS A 126 3.51 4.58 8.09
C HIS A 126 4.44 5.19 7.05
N MET A 127 4.50 6.51 7.01
CA MET A 127 5.44 7.25 6.15
C MET A 127 6.78 7.37 6.88
N GLU A 128 7.85 6.84 6.29
CA GLU A 128 9.19 7.06 6.81
C GLU A 128 9.71 8.45 6.40
N PRO A 129 10.45 9.16 7.28
CA PRO A 129 11.12 10.39 6.89
C PRO A 129 11.95 10.20 5.60
N PRO A 130 11.92 11.15 4.65
CA PRO A 130 11.36 12.50 4.75
C PRO A 130 9.87 12.62 4.39
N LEU A 131 9.17 11.54 4.06
CA LEU A 131 7.74 11.60 3.76
C LEU A 131 6.96 12.06 5.00
N ARG A 132 6.11 13.05 4.80
CA ARG A 132 5.28 13.67 5.84
C ARG A 132 3.86 13.76 5.35
N GLU A 133 2.94 14.02 6.28
CA GLU A 133 1.55 14.40 5.98
C GLU A 133 0.84 13.38 5.08
N ARG A 134 0.25 12.34 5.67
CA ARG A 134 -0.57 11.32 5.00
C ARG A 134 -1.33 10.47 6.01
N GLY A 135 -1.71 11.08 7.13
CA GLY A 135 -2.39 10.39 8.23
C GLY A 135 -3.76 9.84 7.88
N TYR A 136 -4.25 10.05 6.66
CA TYR A 136 -5.48 9.46 6.14
C TYR A 136 -5.28 8.07 5.51
N LEU A 137 -4.03 7.61 5.33
CA LEU A 137 -3.71 6.31 4.71
C LEU A 137 -3.88 5.15 5.70
N HIS A 138 -5.11 4.99 6.19
CA HIS A 138 -5.54 3.86 7.00
C HIS A 138 -7.03 3.59 6.73
N GLY A 139 -7.53 2.44 7.18
CA GLY A 139 -8.95 2.10 7.07
C GLY A 139 -9.18 0.65 6.68
N ALA A 140 -10.28 0.37 5.99
CA ALA A 140 -10.58 -0.98 5.52
C ALA A 140 -9.72 -1.38 4.32
N VAL A 141 -9.30 -2.65 4.26
CA VAL A 141 -8.74 -3.24 3.05
C VAL A 141 -9.90 -3.52 2.09
N ARG A 142 -9.91 -2.83 0.95
CA ARG A 142 -10.93 -2.97 -0.08
C ARG A 142 -10.38 -2.54 -1.43
N THR A 143 -11.04 -2.98 -2.49
CA THR A 143 -10.81 -2.44 -3.83
C THR A 143 -11.07 -0.93 -3.84
N TRP A 144 -10.24 -0.17 -4.54
CA TRP A 144 -10.34 1.28 -4.62
C TRP A 144 -10.14 1.76 -6.05
N SER A 145 -11.02 2.66 -6.50
CA SER A 145 -10.84 3.47 -7.69
C SER A 145 -10.66 4.94 -7.31
N PRO A 146 -9.81 5.71 -8.03
CA PRO A 146 -9.72 7.16 -7.85
C PRO A 146 -11.08 7.89 -7.96
N GLU A 147 -12.04 7.34 -8.70
CA GLU A 147 -13.40 7.90 -8.79
C GLU A 147 -14.18 7.80 -7.48
N ASP A 148 -13.86 6.84 -6.62
CA ASP A 148 -14.55 6.65 -5.34
C ASP A 148 -14.35 7.86 -4.41
N ASP A 149 -13.17 8.49 -4.47
CA ASP A 149 -12.85 9.69 -3.70
C ASP A 149 -13.69 10.89 -4.20
N ILE A 150 -13.85 11.03 -5.52
CA ILE A 150 -14.69 12.08 -6.14
C ILE A 150 -16.15 11.89 -5.70
N ARG A 151 -16.66 10.65 -5.78
CA ARG A 151 -18.03 10.32 -5.38
C ARG A 151 -18.26 10.56 -3.88
N ALA A 152 -17.28 10.24 -3.04
CA ALA A 152 -17.36 10.48 -1.60
C ALA A 152 -17.43 11.98 -1.27
N VAL A 153 -16.70 12.82 -2.01
CA VAL A 153 -16.76 14.28 -1.87
C VAL A 153 -18.11 14.81 -2.35
N THR A 154 -18.63 14.35 -3.50
CA THR A 154 -19.93 14.83 -4.01
C THR A 154 -21.13 14.39 -3.17
N ARG A 155 -21.05 13.25 -2.48
CA ARG A 155 -22.13 12.77 -1.59
C ARG A 155 -22.20 13.50 -0.24
N ARG A 156 -21.23 14.36 0.07
CA ARG A 156 -21.21 15.16 1.30
C ARG A 156 -21.92 16.52 1.15
N TRP A 157 -22.55 16.79 0.00
CA TRP A 157 -23.29 18.02 -0.30
C TRP A 157 -24.69 17.70 -0.82
#